data_AF-A0A0N0D3U1-F1
#
_entry.id   AF-A0A0N0D3U1-F1
#
_cell.length_a   1.000
_cell.length_b   1.000
_cell.length_c   1.000
_cell.angle_alpha   90.00
_cell.angle_beta   90.00
_cell.angle_gamma   90.00
#
_symmetry.space_group_name_H-M   'P 1'
#
loop_
_entity.id
_entity.type
_entity.pdbx_description
1 polymer ?
#
loop_
_entity_poly.entity_id
_entity_poly.type
_entity_poly.pdbx_seq_one_letter_code
_entity_poly.pdbx_strand_id
1 'polypeptide(L)'
;EEPTVVNTVENPDGSTTEEFSDGSVKTTYQDGYSETTFADGAKLWEYPHGGSSYMSADCMSGGWSEPDGSSGAWGPDGSKTEFSNGSTMNWNSDGTSEWSKVDGSSGQFDNMGAGTINYPDGTTATIDGWGGTYTYTDADGNTISMNEYDIGSFHNPDGTIEAFNDDGSSTFLTRNGDEFTYNADGSGSAEFIDGSTEIHNADGSGQWTGRDGSVSTWETDGSGSWTGADGSESKWDSEGNSRWSNTDGSSGWYKSDGSYSYTNTDGHTEQWDGQGNMVYQGPAEDAPMIPPFEEAPHEPPPVEPPPVEPPPVEPPPVEPPPVEPPPVEPPPVEPPPVEPPPVEPPPEEPTVVNSVENPDGSTTEEYSDGSVTTTYQDGFTETVHADGSMSWTDSMGGSSTMSADGMSGSWISPDGSSGSWDSEGSTTTFANGASSSWSNADGSSTWTNIDGTSGTFNADGSGTITYSDGTVEEFDTWSTNNTVPGTEYGEFTNPDGSSDTFNEDGSSGHTDRFGNIHLYNADGSGSVTYLDGSVDNFYPDGSGSWTGTDGSTSTWNPDGSGTWNGADGSHSQWDGQGNGSWSNPDGTSGTYNADGSGSMTYPDGTTETW
;
A
#
# COMPACT_ATOMS: atom_id res chain seq x y z
N GLU A 1 -18.69 50.30 27.70
CA GLU A 1 -17.57 50.61 28.61
C GLU A 1 -16.67 49.40 28.59
N GLU A 2 -15.35 49.56 28.54
CA GLU A 2 -14.47 48.39 28.67
C GLU A 2 -14.68 47.78 30.06
N PRO A 3 -14.80 46.45 30.16
CA PRO A 3 -15.04 45.81 31.43
C PRO A 3 -13.85 46.06 32.37
N THR A 4 -14.14 46.41 33.61
CA THR A 4 -13.10 46.70 34.61
C THR A 4 -12.84 45.47 35.46
N VAL A 5 -11.59 45.19 35.80
CA VAL A 5 -11.22 44.12 36.74
C VAL A 5 -11.87 44.41 38.10
N VAL A 6 -12.65 43.45 38.60
CA VAL A 6 -13.34 43.52 39.91
C VAL A 6 -12.66 42.66 40.96
N ASN A 7 -11.88 41.65 40.56
CA ASN A 7 -11.14 40.77 41.45
C ASN A 7 -9.88 40.22 40.76
N THR A 8 -8.82 39.98 41.52
CA THR A 8 -7.55 39.40 41.03
C THR A 8 -7.03 38.39 42.05
N VAL A 9 -6.72 37.18 41.60
CA VAL A 9 -6.24 36.06 42.41
C VAL A 9 -4.89 35.57 41.86
N GLU A 10 -3.89 35.47 42.73
CA GLU A 10 -2.63 34.77 42.41
C GLU A 10 -2.78 33.29 42.76
N ASN A 11 -2.57 32.42 41.78
CA ASN A 11 -2.72 30.97 41.93
C ASN A 11 -1.41 30.32 42.42
N PRO A 12 -1.48 29.13 43.06
CA PRO A 12 -0.29 28.44 43.58
C PRO A 12 0.75 28.04 42.52
N ASP A 13 0.32 27.86 41.28
CA ASP A 13 1.18 27.60 40.12
C ASP A 13 1.87 28.87 39.58
N GLY A 14 1.57 30.03 40.17
CA GLY A 14 2.13 31.33 39.80
C GLY A 14 1.41 32.02 38.64
N SER A 15 0.27 31.49 38.18
CA SER A 15 -0.64 32.20 37.27
C SER A 15 -1.48 33.27 38.01
N THR A 16 -2.04 34.22 37.27
CA THR A 16 -2.93 35.27 37.79
C THR A 16 -4.29 35.18 37.12
N THR A 17 -5.36 35.06 37.91
CA THR A 17 -6.74 35.07 37.44
C THR A 17 -7.42 36.40 37.78
N GLU A 18 -7.96 37.08 36.76
CA GLU A 18 -8.71 38.33 36.85
C GLU A 18 -10.19 38.07 36.52
N GLU A 19 -11.09 38.54 37.39
CA GLU A 19 -12.54 38.56 37.12
C GLU A 19 -12.94 39.98 36.74
N PHE A 20 -13.77 40.12 35.71
CA PHE A 20 -14.18 41.40 35.17
C PHE A 20 -15.64 41.72 35.51
N SER A 21 -15.99 43.01 35.48
CA SER A 21 -17.32 43.52 35.84
C SER A 21 -18.48 42.98 34.99
N ASP A 22 -18.18 42.47 33.80
CA ASP A 22 -19.16 41.87 32.90
C ASP A 22 -19.38 40.36 33.14
N GLY A 23 -18.60 39.74 34.03
CA GLY A 23 -18.64 38.31 34.32
C GLY A 23 -17.61 37.48 33.55
N SER A 24 -16.77 38.10 32.71
CA SER A 24 -15.64 37.40 32.09
C SER A 24 -14.52 37.11 33.10
N VAL A 25 -13.76 36.05 32.84
CA VAL A 25 -12.64 35.60 33.69
C VAL A 25 -11.43 35.35 32.80
N LYS A 26 -10.29 35.97 33.11
CA LYS A 26 -9.02 35.77 32.40
C LYS A 26 -7.97 35.18 33.33
N THR A 27 -7.33 34.08 32.94
CA THR A 27 -6.17 33.52 33.64
C THR A 27 -4.93 33.71 32.78
N THR A 28 -3.88 34.32 33.33
CA THR A 28 -2.58 34.55 32.66
C THR A 28 -1.49 33.76 33.36
N TYR A 29 -0.77 32.93 32.62
CA TYR A 29 0.29 32.04 33.10
C TYR A 29 1.67 32.70 33.00
N GLN A 30 2.65 32.14 33.70
CA GLN A 30 3.99 32.73 33.80
C GLN A 30 4.76 32.75 32.47
N ASP A 31 4.44 31.85 31.57
CA ASP A 31 4.98 31.77 30.22
C ASP A 31 4.40 32.83 29.28
N GLY A 32 3.38 33.58 29.70
CA GLY A 32 2.70 34.59 28.91
C GLY A 32 1.45 34.09 28.17
N TYR A 33 1.09 32.82 28.33
CA TYR A 33 -0.15 32.25 27.81
C TYR A 33 -1.33 32.78 28.63
N SER A 34 -2.46 33.05 27.99
CA SER A 34 -3.67 33.41 28.73
C SER A 34 -4.93 32.81 28.15
N GLU A 35 -5.86 32.47 29.03
CA GLU A 35 -7.20 32.00 28.67
C GLU A 35 -8.24 32.96 29.22
N THR A 36 -9.20 33.35 28.40
CA THR A 36 -10.33 34.19 28.77
C THR A 36 -11.62 33.43 28.52
N THR A 37 -12.45 33.28 29.54
CA THR A 37 -13.84 32.84 29.42
C THR A 37 -14.75 34.06 29.52
N PHE A 38 -15.50 34.35 28.47
CA PHE A 38 -16.45 35.46 28.44
C PHE A 38 -17.73 35.11 29.18
N ALA A 39 -18.50 36.12 29.56
CA ALA A 39 -19.72 35.95 30.36
C ALA A 39 -20.82 35.13 29.65
N ASP A 40 -20.78 35.07 28.32
CA ASP A 40 -21.67 34.25 27.50
C ASP A 40 -21.20 32.78 27.38
N GLY A 41 -20.01 32.45 27.89
CA GLY A 41 -19.40 31.11 27.82
C GLY A 41 -18.39 30.93 26.68
N ALA A 42 -18.20 31.93 25.82
CA ALA A 42 -17.18 31.85 24.76
C ALA A 42 -15.77 31.84 25.35
N LYS A 43 -14.80 31.27 24.63
CA LYS A 43 -13.41 31.15 25.08
C LYS A 43 -12.45 31.81 24.10
N LEU A 44 -11.40 32.44 24.64
CA LEU A 44 -10.28 33.01 23.90
C LEU A 44 -8.98 32.57 24.56
N TRP A 45 -8.06 32.06 23.77
CA TRP A 45 -6.71 31.69 24.16
C TRP A 45 -5.72 32.60 23.43
N GLU A 46 -4.75 33.15 24.16
CA GLU A 46 -3.69 34.01 23.59
C GLU A 46 -2.34 33.38 23.92
N TYR A 47 -1.50 33.17 22.90
CA TYR A 47 -0.24 32.44 23.06
C TYR A 47 0.97 33.38 23.23
N PRO A 48 1.99 32.98 24.00
CA PRO A 48 3.18 33.81 24.27
C PRO A 48 3.93 34.29 23.03
N HIS A 49 3.90 33.49 21.97
CA HIS A 49 4.66 33.72 20.75
C HIS A 49 3.95 34.64 19.74
N GLY A 50 2.74 35.10 20.09
CA GLY A 50 1.80 35.73 19.16
C GLY A 50 0.76 34.71 18.66
N GLY A 51 -0.38 35.20 18.18
CA GLY A 51 -1.49 34.37 17.79
C GLY A 51 -2.52 34.12 18.90
N SER A 52 -3.69 33.68 18.51
CA SER A 52 -4.83 33.45 19.39
C SER A 52 -5.76 32.38 18.83
N SER A 53 -6.54 31.75 19.70
CA SER A 53 -7.64 30.85 19.32
C SER A 53 -8.92 31.31 19.99
N TYR A 54 -10.04 31.25 19.29
CA TYR A 54 -11.35 31.64 19.77
C TYR A 54 -12.37 30.53 19.52
N MET A 55 -13.32 30.37 20.44
CA MET A 55 -14.44 29.44 20.31
C MET A 55 -15.71 30.08 20.89
N SER A 56 -16.81 29.99 20.16
CA SER A 56 -18.12 30.44 20.64
C SER A 56 -18.64 29.56 21.77
N ALA A 57 -19.58 30.09 22.56
CA ALA A 57 -20.14 29.40 23.73
C ALA A 57 -20.87 28.09 23.40
N ASP A 58 -21.45 28.00 22.21
CA ASP A 58 -22.11 26.81 21.67
C ASP A 58 -21.15 25.86 20.93
N CYS A 59 -19.86 26.20 20.88
CA CYS A 59 -18.81 25.49 20.15
C CYS A 59 -19.08 25.31 18.65
N MET A 60 -20.07 26.00 18.07
CA MET A 60 -20.43 25.90 16.66
C MET A 60 -19.59 26.80 15.75
N SER A 61 -18.81 27.71 16.32
CA SER A 61 -17.92 28.59 15.58
C SER A 61 -16.66 28.90 16.35
N GLY A 62 -15.62 29.27 15.63
CA GLY A 62 -14.34 29.60 16.23
C GLY A 62 -13.35 30.08 15.18
N GLY A 63 -12.12 30.27 15.62
CA GLY A 63 -11.05 30.67 14.73
C GLY A 63 -9.70 30.68 15.44
N TRP A 64 -8.66 30.85 14.66
CA TRP A 64 -7.31 31.01 15.17
C TRP A 64 -6.55 32.05 14.34
N SER A 65 -5.48 32.59 14.92
CA SER A 65 -4.49 33.41 14.25
C SER A 65 -3.11 33.01 14.74
N GLU A 66 -2.12 33.08 13.85
CA GLU A 66 -0.74 32.76 14.12
C GLU A 66 0.14 34.03 13.99
N PRO A 67 1.34 34.04 14.62
CA PRO A 67 2.25 35.19 14.56
C PRO A 67 2.72 35.52 13.14
N ASP A 68 2.75 34.54 12.25
CA ASP A 68 3.19 34.70 10.86
C ASP A 68 2.14 35.44 10.01
N GLY A 69 0.94 35.68 10.54
CA GLY A 69 -0.19 36.32 9.86
C GLY A 69 -1.19 35.33 9.26
N SER A 70 -0.96 34.02 9.38
CA SER A 70 -1.94 33.00 9.02
C SER A 70 -3.12 33.03 10.00
N SER A 71 -4.32 32.75 9.50
CA SER A 71 -5.53 32.68 10.34
C SER A 71 -6.55 31.70 9.78
N GLY A 72 -7.37 31.14 10.66
CA GLY A 72 -8.47 30.25 10.32
C GLY A 72 -9.74 30.68 11.02
N ALA A 73 -10.90 30.40 10.43
CA ALA A 73 -12.21 30.57 11.03
C ALA A 73 -13.11 29.41 10.62
N TRP A 74 -14.01 28.99 11.51
CA TRP A 74 -15.06 28.01 11.21
C TRP A 74 -16.39 28.44 11.81
N GLY A 75 -17.48 28.03 11.18
CA GLY A 75 -18.84 28.31 11.60
C GLY A 75 -19.89 27.55 10.78
N PRO A 76 -21.18 27.85 10.99
CA PRO A 76 -22.29 27.17 10.31
C PRO A 76 -22.26 27.29 8.77
N ASP A 77 -21.59 28.31 8.25
CA ASP A 77 -21.47 28.56 6.81
C ASP A 77 -20.22 27.91 6.20
N GLY A 78 -19.40 27.21 7.01
CA GLY A 78 -18.17 26.57 6.58
C GLY A 78 -16.92 27.02 7.36
N SER A 79 -15.75 26.66 6.85
CA SER A 79 -14.46 27.10 7.37
C SER A 79 -13.63 27.79 6.30
N LYS A 80 -12.72 28.66 6.74
CA LYS A 80 -11.80 29.41 5.89
C LYS A 80 -10.45 29.54 6.56
N THR A 81 -9.39 29.28 5.82
CA THR A 81 -8.00 29.49 6.21
C THR A 81 -7.34 30.47 5.24
N GLU A 82 -6.69 31.48 5.78
CA GLU A 82 -5.82 32.41 5.06
C GLU A 82 -4.38 32.21 5.54
N PHE A 83 -3.49 31.84 4.63
CA PHE A 83 -2.08 31.65 4.95
C PHE A 83 -1.31 32.96 4.80
N SER A 84 -0.23 33.11 5.56
CA SER A 84 0.66 34.29 5.55
C SER A 84 1.23 34.64 4.16
N ASN A 85 1.32 33.65 3.26
CA ASN A 85 1.75 33.84 1.87
C ASN A 85 0.64 34.35 0.92
N GLY A 86 -0.57 34.58 1.44
CA GLY A 86 -1.74 35.05 0.68
C GLY A 86 -2.58 33.94 0.04
N SER A 87 -2.23 32.67 0.24
CA SER A 87 -3.04 31.53 -0.21
C SER A 87 -4.28 31.37 0.67
N THR A 88 -5.36 30.85 0.11
CA THR A 88 -6.63 30.64 0.84
C THR A 88 -7.15 29.22 0.64
N MET A 89 -7.87 28.72 1.64
CA MET A 89 -8.63 27.48 1.56
C MET A 89 -9.98 27.69 2.25
N ASN A 90 -11.08 27.43 1.55
CA ASN A 90 -12.44 27.53 2.05
C ASN A 90 -13.11 26.16 1.94
N TRP A 91 -13.83 25.77 2.98
CA TRP A 91 -14.73 24.62 3.00
C TRP A 91 -16.12 25.15 3.29
N ASN A 92 -17.03 25.05 2.34
CA ASN A 92 -18.37 25.59 2.46
C ASN A 92 -19.31 24.58 3.15
N SER A 93 -20.41 25.08 3.72
CA SER A 93 -21.38 24.24 4.44
C SER A 93 -22.18 23.27 3.53
N ASP A 94 -22.16 23.47 2.22
CA ASP A 94 -22.74 22.56 1.22
C ASP A 94 -21.80 21.41 0.84
N GLY A 95 -20.64 21.31 1.50
CA GLY A 95 -19.60 20.30 1.24
C GLY A 95 -18.66 20.65 0.10
N THR A 96 -18.87 21.78 -0.59
CA THR A 96 -17.92 22.25 -1.61
C THR A 96 -16.67 22.82 -0.96
N SER A 97 -15.53 22.76 -1.66
CA SER A 97 -14.28 23.38 -1.21
C SER A 97 -13.65 24.19 -2.34
N GLU A 98 -12.94 25.26 -1.97
CA GLU A 98 -12.19 26.06 -2.91
C GLU A 98 -10.87 26.52 -2.32
N TRP A 99 -9.83 26.58 -3.14
CA TRP A 99 -8.52 27.05 -2.71
C TRP A 99 -7.88 27.95 -3.77
N SER A 100 -7.00 28.84 -3.32
CA SER A 100 -6.19 29.68 -4.19
C SER A 100 -4.76 29.76 -3.67
N LYS A 101 -3.79 29.80 -4.58
CA LYS A 101 -2.36 29.96 -4.30
C LYS A 101 -1.86 31.29 -4.82
N VAL A 102 -0.78 31.78 -4.21
CA VAL A 102 -0.12 33.04 -4.61
C VAL A 102 0.42 33.04 -6.04
N ASP A 103 0.70 31.86 -6.60
CA ASP A 103 1.14 31.70 -8.00
C ASP A 103 0.01 31.92 -9.02
N GLY A 104 -1.24 32.05 -8.56
CA GLY A 104 -2.44 32.20 -9.39
C GLY A 104 -3.21 30.90 -9.63
N SER A 105 -2.68 29.77 -9.15
CA SER A 105 -3.38 28.48 -9.23
C SER A 105 -4.59 28.50 -8.30
N SER A 106 -5.70 27.89 -8.72
CA SER A 106 -6.90 27.77 -7.89
C SER A 106 -7.62 26.47 -8.16
N GLY A 107 -8.37 25.98 -7.18
CA GLY A 107 -9.19 24.79 -7.32
C GLY A 107 -10.57 24.99 -6.72
N GLN A 108 -11.59 24.37 -7.33
CA GLN A 108 -12.94 24.30 -6.79
C GLN A 108 -13.45 22.86 -6.93
N PHE A 109 -14.01 22.33 -5.84
CA PHE A 109 -14.47 20.95 -5.73
C PHE A 109 -15.85 20.91 -5.09
N ASP A 110 -16.70 20.01 -5.55
CA ASP A 110 -17.98 19.74 -4.93
C ASP A 110 -17.87 18.75 -3.76
N ASN A 111 -19.01 18.46 -3.13
CA ASN A 111 -19.09 17.53 -2.01
C ASN A 111 -18.82 16.05 -2.38
N MET A 112 -18.73 15.76 -3.69
CA MET A 112 -18.42 14.45 -4.25
C MET A 112 -16.96 14.36 -4.71
N GLY A 113 -16.15 15.41 -4.47
CA GLY A 113 -14.75 15.48 -4.87
C GLY A 113 -14.55 15.78 -6.36
N ALA A 114 -15.62 16.00 -7.13
CA ALA A 114 -15.51 16.44 -8.51
C ALA A 114 -15.10 17.91 -8.55
N GLY A 115 -14.21 18.30 -9.45
CA GLY A 115 -13.72 19.67 -9.42
C GLY A 115 -12.83 20.07 -10.58
N THR A 116 -12.39 21.31 -10.56
CA THR A 116 -11.47 21.87 -11.55
C THR A 116 -10.33 22.61 -10.86
N ILE A 117 -9.11 22.32 -11.27
CA ILE A 117 -7.89 23.04 -10.93
C ILE A 117 -7.50 23.89 -12.14
N ASN A 118 -7.29 25.18 -11.93
CA ASN A 118 -6.80 26.12 -12.92
C ASN A 118 -5.36 26.49 -12.58
N TYR A 119 -4.46 26.39 -13.57
CA TYR A 119 -3.05 26.75 -13.42
C TYR A 119 -2.74 28.12 -14.06
N PRO A 120 -1.66 28.80 -13.64
CA PRO A 120 -1.33 30.15 -14.10
C PRO A 120 -0.92 30.22 -15.57
N ASP A 121 -0.49 29.09 -16.13
CA ASP A 121 -0.11 28.93 -17.53
C ASP A 121 -1.31 28.77 -18.48
N GLY A 122 -2.54 28.77 -17.93
CA GLY A 122 -3.78 28.62 -18.69
C GLY A 122 -4.23 27.18 -18.86
N THR A 123 -3.50 26.21 -18.31
CA THR A 123 -3.91 24.80 -18.32
C THR A 123 -4.90 24.51 -17.19
N THR A 124 -5.73 23.48 -17.37
CA THR A 124 -6.74 23.09 -16.38
C THR A 124 -6.75 21.59 -16.17
N ALA A 125 -6.95 21.13 -14.94
CA ALA A 125 -7.25 19.73 -14.64
C ALA A 125 -8.66 19.62 -14.08
N THR A 126 -9.48 18.70 -14.61
CA THR A 126 -10.80 18.39 -14.06
C THR A 126 -10.81 16.99 -13.48
N ILE A 127 -11.53 16.80 -12.38
CA ILE A 127 -11.70 15.52 -11.70
C ILE A 127 -13.19 15.25 -11.70
N ASP A 128 -13.64 14.09 -12.18
CA ASP A 128 -15.01 13.65 -11.95
C ASP A 128 -15.11 12.96 -10.57
N GLY A 129 -16.19 13.25 -9.83
CA GLY A 129 -16.38 12.73 -8.49
C GLY A 129 -16.66 11.23 -8.52
N TRP A 130 -16.09 10.49 -7.57
CA TRP A 130 -16.23 9.03 -7.36
C TRP A 130 -15.87 8.12 -8.56
N GLY A 131 -15.42 8.66 -9.70
CA GLY A 131 -15.06 7.93 -10.92
C GLY A 131 -13.59 8.03 -11.34
N GLY A 132 -12.79 8.82 -10.62
CA GLY A 132 -11.33 8.87 -10.78
C GLY A 132 -10.84 9.37 -12.14
N THR A 133 -11.68 9.99 -12.97
CA THR A 133 -11.31 10.52 -14.28
C THR A 133 -10.64 11.89 -14.13
N TYR A 134 -9.32 11.93 -14.20
CA TYR A 134 -8.51 13.14 -14.26
C TYR A 134 -8.35 13.58 -15.71
N THR A 135 -9.00 14.68 -16.12
CA THR A 135 -8.81 15.28 -17.44
C THR A 135 -7.94 16.51 -17.37
N TYR A 136 -6.72 16.42 -17.89
CA TYR A 136 -5.85 17.57 -18.12
C TYR A 136 -6.18 18.22 -19.47
N THR A 137 -6.26 19.54 -19.50
CA THR A 137 -6.46 20.34 -20.71
C THR A 137 -5.32 21.35 -20.82
N ASP A 138 -4.58 21.31 -21.93
CA ASP A 138 -3.53 22.29 -22.20
C ASP A 138 -4.09 23.68 -22.56
N ALA A 139 -3.20 24.68 -22.66
CA ALA A 139 -3.58 26.06 -22.98
C ALA A 139 -4.16 26.24 -24.41
N ASP A 140 -3.96 25.26 -25.29
CA ASP A 140 -4.48 25.24 -26.66
C ASP A 140 -5.83 24.49 -26.75
N GLY A 141 -6.29 23.88 -25.65
CA GLY A 141 -7.56 23.17 -25.53
C GLY A 141 -7.50 21.68 -25.85
N ASN A 142 -6.31 21.08 -25.93
CA ASN A 142 -6.17 19.64 -26.10
C ASN A 142 -6.29 18.93 -24.76
N THR A 143 -7.02 17.82 -24.71
CA THR A 143 -7.36 17.10 -23.48
C THR A 143 -6.71 15.73 -23.40
N ILE A 144 -6.29 15.32 -22.20
CA ILE A 144 -5.85 13.96 -21.85
C ILE A 144 -6.65 13.55 -20.62
N SER A 145 -7.30 12.38 -20.63
CA SER A 145 -8.09 11.85 -19.50
C SER A 145 -7.43 10.58 -18.95
N MET A 146 -7.42 10.42 -17.62
CA MET A 146 -6.86 9.28 -16.87
C MET A 146 -7.94 8.75 -15.93
N ASN A 147 -8.17 7.45 -15.76
CA ASN A 147 -9.09 6.91 -14.75
C ASN A 147 -8.31 6.19 -13.63
N GLU A 148 -8.76 6.29 -12.37
CA GLU A 148 -8.09 5.78 -11.16
C GLU A 148 -8.08 4.24 -11.00
N TYR A 149 -8.59 3.49 -11.97
CA TYR A 149 -8.47 2.02 -12.04
C TYR A 149 -7.58 1.63 -13.24
N ASP A 150 -6.33 1.26 -12.93
CA ASP A 150 -5.15 1.07 -13.80
C ASP A 150 -5.30 0.10 -14.99
N ILE A 151 -5.76 0.59 -16.16
CA ILE A 151 -5.66 -0.06 -17.49
C ILE A 151 -5.66 1.04 -18.58
N GLY A 152 -4.68 1.09 -19.49
CA GLY A 152 -4.77 2.02 -20.63
C GLY A 152 -3.46 2.45 -21.31
N SER A 153 -3.61 3.16 -22.44
CA SER A 153 -2.52 3.68 -23.27
C SER A 153 -2.16 5.15 -22.96
N PHE A 154 -1.05 5.35 -22.27
CA PHE A 154 -0.39 6.60 -21.94
C PHE A 154 0.25 7.21 -23.18
N HIS A 155 -0.18 8.41 -23.60
CA HIS A 155 0.45 9.14 -24.70
C HIS A 155 1.30 10.28 -24.13
N ASN A 156 2.62 10.14 -24.21
CA ASN A 156 3.55 11.13 -23.71
C ASN A 156 3.65 12.34 -24.66
N PRO A 157 3.90 13.57 -24.15
CA PRO A 157 4.05 14.78 -24.98
C PRO A 157 5.17 14.69 -26.03
N ASP A 158 6.12 13.78 -25.85
CA ASP A 158 7.20 13.52 -26.80
C ASP A 158 6.81 12.57 -27.95
N GLY A 159 5.57 12.06 -27.95
CA GLY A 159 5.01 11.15 -28.94
C GLY A 159 5.25 9.68 -28.67
N THR A 160 5.80 9.31 -27.51
CA THR A 160 5.86 7.90 -27.07
C THR A 160 4.50 7.44 -26.52
N ILE A 161 4.21 6.14 -26.63
CA ILE A 161 3.01 5.52 -26.07
C ILE A 161 3.43 4.40 -25.12
N GLU A 162 2.91 4.37 -23.90
CA GLU A 162 3.06 3.24 -22.98
C GLU A 162 1.66 2.67 -22.76
N ALA A 163 1.46 1.36 -22.74
CA ALA A 163 0.16 0.75 -22.53
C ALA A 163 0.32 -0.40 -21.53
N PHE A 164 -0.61 -0.51 -20.60
CA PHE A 164 -0.63 -1.57 -19.59
C PHE A 164 -1.99 -2.25 -19.62
N ASN A 165 -1.99 -3.59 -19.64
CA ASN A 165 -3.17 -4.44 -19.77
C ASN A 165 -3.45 -5.20 -18.46
N ASP A 166 -4.69 -5.61 -18.26
CA ASP A 166 -5.23 -6.31 -17.08
C ASP A 166 -4.54 -7.65 -16.81
N ASP A 167 -4.00 -8.28 -17.85
CA ASP A 167 -3.26 -9.55 -17.77
C ASP A 167 -1.81 -9.37 -17.27
N GLY A 168 -1.43 -8.14 -16.91
CA GLY A 168 -0.09 -7.78 -16.45
C GLY A 168 0.92 -7.60 -17.59
N SER A 169 0.48 -7.62 -18.85
CA SER A 169 1.33 -7.26 -19.99
C SER A 169 1.40 -5.75 -20.21
N SER A 170 2.46 -5.30 -20.86
CA SER A 170 2.69 -3.90 -21.21
C SER A 170 3.26 -3.75 -22.61
N THR A 171 2.92 -2.66 -23.29
CA THR A 171 3.43 -2.31 -24.61
C THR A 171 4.02 -0.90 -24.58
N PHE A 172 5.17 -0.70 -25.20
CA PHE A 172 5.87 0.58 -25.29
C PHE A 172 6.19 0.91 -26.74
N LEU A 173 5.63 2.01 -27.26
CA LEU A 173 5.91 2.55 -28.58
C LEU A 173 6.81 3.78 -28.46
N THR A 174 7.99 3.74 -29.07
CA THR A 174 8.91 4.88 -29.10
C THR A 174 8.40 5.96 -30.04
N ARG A 175 8.88 7.20 -29.87
CA ARG A 175 8.64 8.31 -30.82
C ARG A 175 9.04 7.96 -32.26
N ASN A 176 9.97 7.02 -32.43
CA ASN A 176 10.47 6.61 -33.73
C ASN A 176 9.69 5.43 -34.32
N GLY A 177 8.67 4.91 -33.63
CA GLY A 177 7.82 3.81 -34.09
C GLY A 177 8.38 2.41 -33.84
N ASP A 178 9.33 2.27 -32.89
CA ASP A 178 9.74 0.95 -32.39
C ASP A 178 8.76 0.52 -31.30
N GLU A 179 8.26 -0.71 -31.35
CA GLU A 179 7.27 -1.25 -30.43
C GLU A 179 7.90 -2.37 -29.58
N PHE A 180 7.68 -2.34 -28.27
CA PHE A 180 8.16 -3.34 -27.32
C PHE A 180 6.96 -3.88 -26.56
N THR A 181 6.88 -5.19 -26.37
CA THR A 181 5.85 -5.84 -25.55
C THR A 181 6.50 -6.70 -24.49
N TYR A 182 6.01 -6.59 -23.26
CA TYR A 182 6.44 -7.38 -22.10
C TYR A 182 5.23 -8.06 -21.47
N ASN A 183 5.27 -9.37 -21.33
CA ASN A 183 4.22 -10.17 -20.70
C ASN A 183 4.52 -10.38 -19.22
N ALA A 184 3.49 -10.67 -18.42
CA ALA A 184 3.62 -10.89 -16.98
C ALA A 184 4.53 -12.07 -16.60
N ASP A 185 4.69 -13.05 -17.50
CA ASP A 185 5.56 -14.21 -17.30
C ASP A 185 7.06 -13.92 -17.56
N GLY A 186 7.41 -12.69 -17.97
CA GLY A 186 8.76 -12.28 -18.32
C GLY A 186 9.17 -12.55 -19.77
N SER A 187 8.26 -13.08 -20.61
CA SER A 187 8.43 -13.12 -22.06
C SER A 187 8.10 -11.77 -22.71
N GLY A 188 8.48 -11.59 -23.97
CA GLY A 188 8.18 -10.37 -24.68
C GLY A 188 8.69 -10.36 -26.12
N SER A 189 8.41 -9.25 -26.81
CA SER A 189 8.82 -9.03 -28.18
C SER A 189 9.22 -7.58 -28.43
N ALA A 190 10.01 -7.35 -29.46
CA ALA A 190 10.31 -6.03 -29.98
C ALA A 190 10.15 -6.02 -31.50
N GLU A 191 9.50 -5.00 -32.03
CA GLU A 191 9.44 -4.70 -33.45
C GLU A 191 10.09 -3.34 -33.71
N PHE A 192 11.14 -3.32 -34.52
CA PHE A 192 11.87 -2.10 -34.83
C PHE A 192 11.39 -1.52 -36.15
N ILE A 193 11.46 -0.19 -36.30
CA ILE A 193 11.01 0.49 -37.52
C ILE A 193 11.78 0.07 -38.78
N ASP A 194 12.98 -0.49 -38.62
CA ASP A 194 13.76 -1.01 -39.73
C ASP A 194 13.22 -2.36 -40.25
N GLY A 195 12.23 -2.95 -39.58
CA GLY A 195 11.58 -4.22 -39.87
C GLY A 195 12.23 -5.43 -39.21
N SER A 196 13.26 -5.23 -38.38
CA SER A 196 13.79 -6.30 -37.54
C SER A 196 12.87 -6.59 -36.34
N THR A 197 12.89 -7.82 -35.85
CA THR A 197 12.08 -8.24 -34.71
C THR A 197 12.88 -9.10 -33.74
N GLU A 198 12.53 -9.02 -32.47
CA GLU A 198 13.07 -9.86 -31.40
C GLU A 198 11.93 -10.49 -30.62
N ILE A 199 12.12 -11.75 -30.22
CA ILE A 199 11.23 -12.47 -29.31
C ILE A 199 12.11 -13.06 -28.22
N HIS A 200 11.76 -12.82 -26.96
CA HIS A 200 12.36 -13.48 -25.81
C HIS A 200 11.28 -14.23 -25.04
N ASN A 201 11.55 -15.48 -24.71
CA ASN A 201 10.66 -16.32 -23.94
C ASN A 201 10.98 -16.19 -22.44
N ALA A 202 10.01 -16.53 -21.59
CA ALA A 202 10.15 -16.46 -20.13
C ALA A 202 11.29 -17.35 -19.58
N ASP A 203 11.67 -18.40 -20.30
CA ASP A 203 12.77 -19.29 -19.92
C ASP A 203 14.17 -18.74 -20.26
N GLY A 204 14.24 -17.65 -21.03
CA GLY A 204 15.49 -17.02 -21.50
C GLY A 204 15.92 -17.42 -22.91
N SER A 205 15.22 -18.34 -23.58
CA SER A 205 15.39 -18.62 -25.00
C SER A 205 14.81 -17.49 -25.86
N GLY A 206 15.17 -17.43 -27.14
CA GLY A 206 14.63 -16.39 -28.01
C GLY A 206 15.09 -16.46 -29.46
N GLN A 207 14.61 -15.48 -30.22
CA GLN A 207 14.84 -15.35 -31.64
C GLN A 207 15.00 -13.88 -32.04
N TRP A 208 15.96 -13.60 -32.91
CA TRP A 208 16.14 -12.35 -33.61
C TRP A 208 15.91 -12.55 -35.10
N THR A 209 15.09 -11.70 -35.71
CA THR A 209 14.92 -11.62 -37.17
C THR A 209 15.48 -10.30 -37.66
N GLY A 210 16.55 -10.35 -38.45
CA GLY A 210 17.14 -9.17 -39.07
C GLY A 210 16.27 -8.62 -40.20
N ARG A 211 16.43 -7.33 -40.49
CA ARG A 211 15.77 -6.64 -41.60
C ARG A 211 15.97 -7.31 -42.97
N ASP A 212 17.09 -7.98 -43.15
CA ASP A 212 17.42 -8.69 -44.39
C ASP A 212 16.72 -10.05 -44.51
N GLY A 213 16.00 -10.50 -43.48
CA GLY A 213 15.39 -11.81 -43.37
C GLY A 213 16.29 -12.87 -42.76
N SER A 214 17.47 -12.50 -42.26
CA SER A 214 18.27 -13.42 -41.44
C SER A 214 17.58 -13.72 -40.12
N VAL A 215 17.75 -14.93 -39.60
CA VAL A 215 17.15 -15.37 -38.33
C VAL A 215 18.23 -15.95 -37.45
N SER A 216 18.31 -15.50 -36.20
CA SER A 216 19.16 -16.06 -35.15
C SER A 216 18.30 -16.58 -34.02
N THR A 217 18.58 -17.77 -33.50
CA THR A 217 17.92 -18.34 -32.31
C THR A 217 18.95 -18.65 -31.25
N TRP A 218 18.54 -18.58 -29.99
CA TRP A 218 19.33 -19.01 -28.84
C TRP A 218 18.44 -19.75 -27.85
N GLU A 219 19.00 -20.76 -27.23
CA GLU A 219 18.36 -21.58 -26.21
C GLU A 219 18.95 -21.27 -24.82
N THR A 220 18.25 -21.67 -23.78
CA THR A 220 18.64 -21.43 -22.37
C THR A 220 19.94 -22.13 -21.97
N ASP A 221 20.29 -23.21 -22.65
CA ASP A 221 21.53 -23.94 -22.44
C ASP A 221 22.74 -23.29 -23.15
N GLY A 222 22.52 -22.23 -23.94
CA GLY A 222 23.55 -21.54 -24.73
C GLY A 222 23.74 -22.11 -26.15
N SER A 223 23.00 -23.14 -26.54
CA SER A 223 22.92 -23.58 -27.94
C SER A 223 22.11 -22.59 -28.79
N GLY A 224 22.21 -22.72 -30.11
CA GLY A 224 21.49 -21.82 -31.00
C GLY A 224 21.77 -22.04 -32.48
N SER A 225 21.16 -21.20 -33.29
CA SER A 225 21.33 -21.24 -34.74
C SER A 225 21.28 -19.86 -35.37
N TRP A 226 21.86 -19.75 -36.55
CA TRP A 226 21.76 -18.57 -37.39
C TRP A 226 21.50 -19.02 -38.83
N THR A 227 20.59 -18.34 -39.50
CA THR A 227 20.26 -18.52 -40.91
C THR A 227 20.36 -17.16 -41.59
N GLY A 228 21.26 -17.00 -42.54
CA GLY A 228 21.42 -15.80 -43.34
C GLY A 228 20.31 -15.64 -44.37
N ALA A 229 20.06 -14.39 -44.77
CA ALA A 229 19.11 -14.06 -45.83
C ALA A 229 19.46 -14.69 -47.19
N ASP A 230 20.74 -15.01 -47.39
CA ASP A 230 21.23 -15.68 -48.59
C ASP A 230 21.00 -17.20 -48.56
N GLY A 231 20.61 -17.77 -47.42
CA GLY A 231 20.45 -19.20 -47.18
C GLY A 231 21.68 -19.89 -46.57
N SER A 232 22.72 -19.12 -46.18
CA SER A 232 23.79 -19.64 -45.32
C SER A 232 23.24 -19.97 -43.94
N GLU A 233 23.82 -20.95 -43.26
CA GLU A 233 23.32 -21.42 -41.98
C GLU A 233 24.48 -21.79 -41.04
N SER A 234 24.27 -21.62 -39.75
CA SER A 234 25.21 -21.94 -38.69
C SER A 234 24.45 -22.45 -37.48
N LYS A 235 25.01 -23.44 -36.76
CA LYS A 235 24.45 -23.97 -35.52
C LYS A 235 25.56 -24.18 -34.51
N TRP A 236 25.27 -23.99 -33.24
CA TRP A 236 26.18 -24.24 -32.14
C TRP A 236 25.46 -24.90 -30.97
N ASP A 237 26.20 -25.68 -30.19
CA ASP A 237 25.70 -26.30 -28.96
C ASP A 237 26.27 -25.60 -27.72
N SER A 238 25.72 -25.97 -26.56
CA SER A 238 26.14 -25.47 -25.24
C SER A 238 27.56 -25.86 -24.84
N GLU A 239 28.16 -26.83 -25.54
CA GLU A 239 29.51 -27.33 -25.30
C GLU A 239 30.57 -26.59 -26.13
N GLY A 240 30.16 -25.63 -26.96
CA GLY A 240 31.04 -24.81 -27.79
C GLY A 240 31.41 -25.46 -29.12
N ASN A 241 30.71 -26.51 -29.54
CA ASN A 241 30.84 -27.04 -30.89
C ASN A 241 29.94 -26.27 -31.85
N SER A 242 30.35 -26.14 -33.11
CA SER A 242 29.57 -25.45 -34.14
C SER A 242 29.73 -26.08 -35.52
N ARG A 243 28.72 -25.89 -36.37
CA ARG A 243 28.72 -26.26 -37.78
C ARG A 243 28.12 -25.15 -38.61
N TRP A 244 28.54 -25.04 -39.86
CA TRP A 244 28.03 -24.02 -40.78
C TRP A 244 28.06 -24.51 -42.23
N SER A 245 27.18 -23.95 -43.05
CA SER A 245 27.13 -24.15 -44.50
C SER A 245 26.79 -22.85 -45.21
N ASN A 246 27.43 -22.64 -46.36
CA ASN A 246 27.23 -21.48 -47.21
C ASN A 246 26.55 -21.91 -48.51
N THR A 247 25.94 -20.94 -49.18
CA THR A 247 25.19 -21.15 -50.43
C THR A 247 26.07 -21.45 -51.64
N ASP A 248 27.36 -21.16 -51.54
CA ASP A 248 28.37 -21.52 -52.55
C ASP A 248 28.80 -22.99 -52.48
N GLY A 249 28.24 -23.76 -51.54
CA GLY A 249 28.55 -25.17 -51.30
C GLY A 249 29.71 -25.40 -50.34
N SER A 250 30.36 -24.34 -49.84
CA SER A 250 31.35 -24.46 -48.77
C SER A 250 30.66 -24.75 -47.43
N SER A 251 31.34 -25.50 -46.56
CA SER A 251 30.80 -25.88 -45.24
C SER A 251 31.92 -26.19 -44.27
N GLY A 252 31.62 -26.23 -42.97
CA GLY A 252 32.62 -26.58 -41.97
C GLY A 252 32.04 -26.81 -40.60
N TRP A 253 32.92 -27.17 -39.68
CA TRP A 253 32.60 -27.34 -38.27
C TRP A 253 33.82 -27.07 -37.40
N TYR A 254 33.56 -26.73 -36.14
CA TYR A 254 34.55 -26.50 -35.10
C TYR A 254 34.08 -27.19 -33.82
N LYS A 255 35.02 -27.68 -33.00
CA LYS A 255 34.74 -28.27 -31.69
C LYS A 255 35.48 -27.53 -30.60
N SER A 256 34.96 -27.61 -29.38
CA SER A 256 35.59 -27.02 -28.20
C SER A 256 36.96 -27.61 -27.86
N ASP A 257 37.28 -28.81 -28.36
CA ASP A 257 38.61 -29.42 -28.26
C ASP A 257 39.67 -28.81 -29.22
N GLY A 258 39.27 -27.83 -30.03
CA GLY A 258 40.12 -27.13 -31.00
C GLY A 258 40.22 -27.84 -32.36
N SER A 259 39.55 -28.97 -32.56
CA SER A 259 39.47 -29.61 -33.88
C SER A 259 38.49 -28.86 -34.79
N TYR A 260 38.80 -28.81 -36.10
CA TYR A 260 37.94 -28.16 -37.09
C TYR A 260 38.03 -28.81 -38.46
N SER A 261 36.99 -28.60 -39.28
CA SER A 261 36.99 -28.95 -40.69
C SER A 261 36.45 -27.83 -41.55
N TYR A 262 36.99 -27.74 -42.76
CA TYR A 262 36.54 -26.84 -43.80
C TYR A 262 36.46 -27.59 -45.13
N THR A 263 35.32 -27.51 -45.80
CA THR A 263 35.10 -27.99 -47.17
C THR A 263 34.87 -26.79 -48.07
N ASN A 264 35.70 -26.64 -49.11
CA ASN A 264 35.56 -25.55 -50.07
C ASN A 264 34.48 -25.84 -51.13
N THR A 265 34.19 -24.85 -51.97
CA THR A 265 33.20 -24.93 -53.06
C THR A 265 33.51 -25.98 -54.13
N ASP A 266 34.77 -26.40 -54.24
CA ASP A 266 35.22 -27.44 -55.18
C ASP A 266 35.13 -28.86 -54.56
N GLY A 267 34.60 -28.98 -53.34
CA GLY A 267 34.43 -30.26 -52.62
C GLY A 267 35.71 -30.81 -51.97
N HIS A 268 36.75 -29.98 -51.82
CA HIS A 268 37.96 -30.35 -51.10
C HIS A 268 37.81 -30.06 -49.61
N THR A 269 38.18 -31.04 -48.78
CA THR A 269 38.05 -30.96 -47.31
C THR A 269 39.42 -30.93 -46.63
N GLU A 270 39.60 -29.95 -45.76
CA GLU A 270 40.69 -29.81 -44.81
C GLU A 270 40.19 -30.12 -43.40
N GLN A 271 40.93 -30.95 -42.65
CA GLN A 271 40.61 -31.33 -41.28
C GLN A 271 41.83 -31.23 -40.39
N TRP A 272 41.67 -30.55 -39.25
CA TRP A 272 42.69 -30.39 -38.22
C TRP A 272 42.21 -31.00 -36.91
N ASP A 273 43.07 -31.77 -36.24
CA ASP A 273 42.83 -32.17 -34.86
C ASP A 273 43.27 -31.06 -33.86
N GLY A 274 42.84 -31.18 -32.60
CA GLY A 274 43.17 -30.23 -31.53
C GLY A 274 44.67 -30.18 -31.16
N GLN A 275 45.50 -31.05 -31.78
CA GLN A 275 46.94 -31.12 -31.62
C GLN A 275 47.68 -30.51 -32.82
N GLY A 276 46.97 -30.01 -33.83
CA GLY A 276 47.51 -29.32 -35.00
C GLY A 276 47.95 -30.25 -36.14
N ASN A 277 47.51 -31.52 -36.16
CA ASN A 277 47.76 -32.43 -37.27
C ASN A 277 46.71 -32.26 -38.37
N MET A 278 47.16 -32.34 -39.63
CA MET A 278 46.34 -32.13 -40.82
C MET A 278 46.01 -33.43 -41.56
N VAL A 279 44.73 -33.58 -41.92
CA VAL A 279 44.26 -34.55 -42.91
C VAL A 279 43.63 -33.79 -44.08
N TYR A 280 44.21 -33.94 -45.27
CA TYR A 280 43.70 -33.37 -46.51
C TYR A 280 43.01 -34.47 -47.34
N GLN A 281 41.73 -34.31 -47.66
CA GLN A 281 40.99 -35.25 -48.51
C GLN A 281 40.65 -34.58 -49.85
N GLY A 282 40.99 -35.25 -50.96
CA GLY A 282 40.66 -34.81 -52.32
C GLY A 282 39.15 -34.87 -52.62
N PRO A 283 38.70 -34.44 -53.81
CA PRO A 283 37.28 -34.32 -54.12
C PRO A 283 36.70 -35.74 -54.16
N ALA A 284 35.88 -36.09 -53.18
CA ALA A 284 35.42 -37.45 -52.99
C ALA A 284 33.91 -37.52 -53.22
N GLU A 285 33.50 -38.23 -54.27
CA GLU A 285 32.15 -38.77 -54.43
C GLU A 285 31.76 -39.78 -53.30
N ASP A 286 32.49 -39.84 -52.18
CA ASP A 286 32.31 -40.85 -51.14
C ASP A 286 32.96 -40.54 -49.76
N ALA A 287 33.18 -39.25 -49.38
CA ALA A 287 33.64 -38.92 -48.03
C ALA A 287 32.46 -38.79 -47.03
N PRO A 288 32.47 -39.50 -45.88
CA PRO A 288 31.39 -39.44 -44.90
C PRO A 288 31.34 -38.06 -44.23
N MET A 289 30.27 -37.29 -44.49
CA MET A 289 29.90 -36.09 -43.73
C MET A 289 29.33 -36.48 -42.35
N ILE A 290 30.15 -36.74 -41.31
CA ILE A 290 29.63 -36.67 -39.93
C ILE A 290 30.71 -36.23 -38.91
N PRO A 291 30.43 -35.15 -38.15
CA PRO A 291 30.77 -35.02 -36.71
C PRO A 291 29.54 -34.52 -35.88
N PRO A 292 29.58 -34.50 -34.54
CA PRO A 292 28.90 -35.49 -33.71
C PRO A 292 27.82 -34.83 -32.83
N PHE A 293 26.59 -34.86 -33.30
CA PHE A 293 25.51 -35.26 -32.42
C PHE A 293 24.70 -36.25 -33.24
N GLU A 294 24.41 -37.43 -32.68
CA GLU A 294 23.34 -38.23 -33.24
C GLU A 294 22.11 -37.30 -33.26
N GLU A 295 21.52 -37.07 -34.44
CA GLU A 295 20.24 -36.39 -34.51
C GLU A 295 19.26 -37.20 -33.66
N ALA A 296 18.98 -36.71 -32.44
CA ALA A 296 17.76 -37.11 -31.77
C ALA A 296 16.61 -36.71 -32.71
N PRO A 297 15.66 -37.61 -32.99
CA PRO A 297 14.57 -37.31 -33.91
C PRO A 297 13.81 -36.08 -33.39
N HIS A 298 13.88 -34.98 -34.15
CA HIS A 298 12.99 -33.84 -33.97
C HIS A 298 11.57 -34.27 -34.37
N GLU A 299 10.76 -34.68 -33.40
CA GLU A 299 9.33 -34.42 -33.50
C GLU A 299 9.14 -32.90 -33.31
N PRO A 300 8.44 -32.19 -34.20
CA PRO A 300 8.01 -30.82 -33.89
C PRO A 300 7.19 -30.87 -32.59
N PRO A 301 7.26 -29.85 -31.72
CA PRO A 301 6.47 -29.85 -30.49
C PRO A 301 5.00 -30.12 -30.84
N PRO A 302 4.31 -31.05 -30.16
CA PRO A 302 2.90 -31.28 -30.41
C PRO A 302 2.15 -29.98 -30.09
N VAL A 303 1.44 -29.45 -31.09
CA VAL A 303 0.41 -28.45 -30.85
C VAL A 303 -0.75 -29.18 -30.17
N GLU A 304 -0.73 -29.24 -28.85
CA GLU A 304 -1.89 -29.70 -28.08
C GLU A 304 -2.96 -28.59 -28.12
N PRO A 305 -4.19 -28.86 -28.59
CA PRO A 305 -5.30 -27.96 -28.33
C PRO A 305 -5.55 -27.92 -26.81
N PRO A 306 -5.94 -26.77 -26.25
CA PRO A 306 -6.10 -26.60 -24.80
C PRO A 306 -7.03 -27.69 -24.23
N PRO A 307 -6.72 -28.25 -23.04
CA PRO A 307 -7.55 -29.28 -22.42
C PRO A 307 -8.95 -28.73 -22.12
N VAL A 308 -9.97 -29.38 -22.68
CA VAL A 308 -11.34 -29.24 -22.20
C VAL A 308 -11.50 -30.21 -21.04
N GLU A 309 -11.35 -29.73 -19.81
CA GLU A 309 -11.75 -30.50 -18.63
C GLU A 309 -13.28 -30.48 -18.51
N PRO A 310 -13.98 -31.63 -18.52
CA PRO A 310 -15.35 -31.67 -18.04
C PRO A 310 -15.35 -31.45 -16.52
N PRO A 311 -16.32 -30.70 -15.97
CA PRO A 311 -16.37 -30.43 -14.55
C PRO A 311 -16.44 -31.75 -13.75
N PRO A 312 -15.76 -31.83 -12.59
CA PRO A 312 -15.86 -32.99 -11.71
C PRO A 312 -17.30 -33.17 -11.25
N VAL A 313 -17.89 -34.32 -11.58
CA VAL A 313 -19.15 -34.77 -10.97
C VAL A 313 -18.79 -35.44 -9.66
N GLU A 314 -18.85 -34.69 -8.56
CA GLU A 314 -18.84 -35.28 -7.24
C GLU A 314 -20.17 -35.98 -6.97
N PRO A 315 -20.19 -37.27 -6.56
CA PRO A 315 -21.41 -37.89 -6.06
C PRO A 315 -21.82 -37.19 -4.75
N PRO A 316 -23.13 -36.92 -4.54
CA PRO A 316 -23.57 -36.25 -3.33
C PRO A 316 -23.20 -37.07 -2.09
N PRO A 317 -22.77 -36.43 -0.99
CA PRO A 317 -22.54 -37.11 0.27
C PRO A 317 -23.85 -37.73 0.76
N VAL A 318 -23.83 -39.04 1.02
CA VAL A 318 -24.92 -39.72 1.71
C VAL A 318 -24.68 -39.54 3.20
N GLU A 319 -25.29 -38.50 3.77
CA GLU A 319 -25.37 -38.37 5.22
C GLU A 319 -26.38 -39.38 5.80
N PRO A 320 -26.05 -40.12 6.86
CA PRO A 320 -27.04 -40.89 7.59
C PRO A 320 -28.05 -39.93 8.24
N PRO A 321 -29.35 -40.28 8.28
CA PRO A 321 -30.36 -39.39 8.85
C PRO A 321 -30.07 -39.12 10.34
N PRO A 322 -30.22 -37.86 10.80
CA PRO A 322 -30.11 -37.54 12.21
C PRO A 322 -31.20 -38.25 13.01
N VAL A 323 -30.79 -38.92 14.09
CA VAL A 323 -31.72 -39.45 15.10
C VAL A 323 -31.96 -38.34 16.11
N GLU A 324 -33.01 -37.55 15.89
CA GLU A 324 -33.47 -36.60 16.90
C GLU A 324 -34.24 -37.33 18.02
N PRO A 325 -33.95 -37.06 19.30
CA PRO A 325 -34.84 -37.46 20.39
C PRO A 325 -36.16 -36.67 20.29
N PRO A 326 -37.30 -37.28 20.66
CA PRO A 326 -38.59 -36.62 20.54
C PRO A 326 -38.67 -35.35 21.40
N PRO A 327 -39.26 -34.26 20.89
CA PRO A 327 -39.43 -33.02 21.64
C PRO A 327 -40.37 -33.22 22.82
N VAL A 328 -39.95 -32.75 23.98
CA VAL A 328 -40.83 -32.58 25.15
C VAL A 328 -41.40 -31.17 25.06
N GLU A 329 -42.64 -31.04 24.60
CA GLU A 329 -43.36 -29.76 24.58
C GLU A 329 -43.71 -29.33 26.02
N PRO A 330 -43.26 -28.15 26.49
CA PRO A 330 -43.87 -27.51 27.65
C PRO A 330 -45.29 -27.01 27.28
N PRO A 331 -46.25 -26.99 28.22
CA PRO A 331 -47.63 -26.59 27.94
C PRO A 331 -47.69 -25.12 27.45
N PRO A 332 -48.56 -24.81 26.48
CA PRO A 332 -48.68 -23.48 25.92
C PRO A 332 -49.22 -22.50 26.97
N VAL A 333 -48.49 -21.41 27.19
CA VAL A 333 -49.00 -20.22 27.84
C VAL A 333 -49.46 -19.30 26.72
N GLU A 334 -50.76 -19.15 26.53
CA GLU A 334 -51.34 -18.19 25.57
C GLU A 334 -51.16 -16.76 26.12
N PRO A 335 -50.35 -15.90 25.47
CA PRO A 335 -50.40 -14.46 25.74
C PRO A 335 -51.72 -13.87 25.20
N PRO A 336 -52.24 -12.80 25.84
CA PRO A 336 -53.50 -12.19 25.42
C PRO A 336 -53.38 -11.63 23.98
N PRO A 337 -54.46 -11.69 23.18
CA PRO A 337 -54.43 -11.23 21.79
C PRO A 337 -54.21 -9.73 21.73
N VAL A 338 -53.10 -9.33 21.12
CA VAL A 338 -52.88 -7.96 20.63
C VAL A 338 -53.35 -7.94 19.19
N GLU A 339 -54.38 -7.15 18.88
CA GLU A 339 -54.81 -6.91 17.50
C GLU A 339 -53.68 -6.16 16.77
N PRO A 340 -53.05 -6.74 15.73
CA PRO A 340 -52.06 -6.03 14.95
C PRO A 340 -52.75 -4.89 14.18
N PRO A 341 -52.10 -3.72 14.03
CA PRO A 341 -52.60 -2.65 13.18
C PRO A 341 -52.77 -3.14 11.74
N PRO A 342 -53.64 -2.50 10.94
CA PRO A 342 -53.92 -2.91 9.57
C PRO A 342 -52.62 -2.98 8.75
N VAL A 343 -52.32 -4.17 8.22
CA VAL A 343 -51.22 -4.40 7.29
C VAL A 343 -51.59 -3.73 5.97
N GLU A 344 -50.86 -2.68 5.62
CA GLU A 344 -50.89 -2.13 4.27
C GLU A 344 -50.39 -3.23 3.29
N PRO A 345 -50.97 -3.33 2.08
CA PRO A 345 -50.47 -4.28 1.08
C PRO A 345 -48.97 -4.03 0.85
N PRO A 346 -48.15 -5.09 0.69
CA PRO A 346 -46.72 -4.92 0.42
C PRO A 346 -46.54 -4.06 -0.85
N PRO A 347 -45.57 -3.13 -0.87
CA PRO A 347 -45.27 -2.36 -2.06
C PRO A 347 -45.01 -3.30 -3.23
N GLU A 348 -45.53 -2.96 -4.41
CA GLU A 348 -45.25 -3.72 -5.64
C GLU A 348 -43.74 -3.73 -5.86
N GLU A 349 -43.14 -4.93 -6.03
CA GLU A 349 -41.70 -5.04 -6.29
C GLU A 349 -41.35 -4.30 -7.58
N PRO A 350 -40.29 -3.48 -7.58
CA PRO A 350 -39.92 -2.69 -8.74
C PRO A 350 -39.49 -3.63 -9.88
N THR A 351 -39.90 -3.30 -11.10
CA THR A 351 -39.57 -4.11 -12.29
C THR A 351 -38.38 -3.51 -13.02
N VAL A 352 -37.47 -4.35 -13.52
CA VAL A 352 -36.35 -3.93 -14.38
C VAL A 352 -36.89 -3.25 -15.64
N VAL A 353 -36.48 -1.99 -15.86
CA VAL A 353 -36.85 -1.17 -17.02
C VAL A 353 -35.73 -1.08 -18.05
N ASN A 354 -34.48 -1.25 -17.63
CA ASN A 354 -33.31 -1.30 -18.49
C ASN A 354 -32.27 -2.27 -17.92
N SER A 355 -31.55 -2.98 -18.78
CA SER A 355 -30.50 -3.93 -18.38
C SER A 355 -29.37 -3.87 -19.40
N VAL A 356 -28.14 -3.69 -18.92
CA VAL A 356 -26.93 -3.52 -19.71
C VAL A 356 -25.88 -4.50 -19.22
N GLU A 357 -25.27 -5.24 -20.15
CA GLU A 357 -24.09 -6.06 -19.90
C GLU A 357 -22.85 -5.21 -20.18
N ASN A 358 -22.00 -5.05 -19.17
CA ASN A 358 -20.81 -4.21 -19.23
C ASN A 358 -19.61 -4.99 -19.81
N PRO A 359 -18.58 -4.31 -20.35
CA PRO A 359 -17.41 -4.96 -20.94
C PRO A 359 -16.61 -5.84 -19.96
N ASP A 360 -16.67 -5.54 -18.66
CA ASP A 360 -16.07 -6.32 -17.57
C ASP A 360 -16.90 -7.57 -17.19
N GLY A 361 -18.02 -7.79 -17.88
CA GLY A 361 -18.93 -8.91 -17.65
C GLY A 361 -19.87 -8.75 -16.47
N SER A 362 -19.94 -7.56 -15.84
CA SER A 362 -20.99 -7.20 -14.89
C SER A 362 -22.31 -6.88 -15.60
N THR A 363 -23.44 -6.95 -14.89
CA THR A 363 -24.76 -6.58 -15.39
C THR A 363 -25.33 -5.44 -14.55
N THR A 364 -25.65 -4.32 -15.19
CA THR A 364 -26.33 -3.18 -14.55
C THR A 364 -27.79 -3.16 -14.95
N GLU A 365 -28.68 -3.16 -13.96
CA GLU A 365 -30.13 -3.11 -14.11
C GLU A 365 -30.69 -1.82 -13.50
N GLU A 366 -31.50 -1.09 -14.26
CA GLU A 366 -32.28 0.04 -13.78
C GLU A 366 -33.72 -0.40 -13.54
N TYR A 367 -34.27 -0.01 -12.40
CA TYR A 367 -35.58 -0.42 -11.93
C TYR A 367 -36.61 0.71 -12.05
N SER A 368 -37.89 0.35 -12.12
CA SER A 368 -38.99 1.29 -12.33
C SER A 368 -39.16 2.35 -11.23
N ASP A 369 -38.59 2.12 -10.05
CA ASP A 369 -38.58 3.04 -8.93
C ASP A 369 -37.40 4.04 -8.97
N GLY A 370 -36.50 3.91 -9.95
CA GLY A 370 -35.31 4.73 -10.10
C GLY A 370 -34.07 4.18 -9.39
N SER A 371 -34.15 3.00 -8.78
CA SER A 371 -32.97 2.30 -8.27
C SER A 371 -32.14 1.68 -9.40
N VAL A 372 -30.83 1.60 -9.19
CA VAL A 372 -29.88 1.00 -10.13
C VAL A 372 -29.07 -0.05 -9.38
N THR A 373 -29.07 -1.28 -9.87
CA THR A 373 -28.29 -2.39 -9.29
C THR A 373 -27.22 -2.83 -10.29
N THR A 374 -25.97 -2.92 -9.85
CA THR A 374 -24.89 -3.54 -10.61
C THR A 374 -24.52 -4.87 -9.96
N THR A 375 -24.52 -5.94 -10.76
CA THR A 375 -24.14 -7.31 -10.34
C THR A 375 -22.84 -7.71 -11.04
N TYR A 376 -21.80 -8.02 -10.26
CA TYR A 376 -20.50 -8.41 -10.76
C TYR A 376 -20.37 -9.93 -10.91
N GLN A 377 -19.38 -10.39 -11.67
CA GLN A 377 -19.20 -11.82 -11.95
C GLN A 377 -18.91 -12.68 -10.72
N ASP A 378 -18.31 -12.10 -9.70
CA ASP A 378 -18.03 -12.75 -8.42
C ASP A 378 -19.29 -12.92 -7.55
N GLY A 379 -20.44 -12.36 -7.96
CA GLY A 379 -21.71 -12.38 -7.25
C GLY A 379 -21.90 -11.21 -6.28
N PHE A 380 -20.96 -10.26 -6.23
CA PHE A 380 -21.17 -9.00 -5.51
C PHE A 380 -22.23 -8.16 -6.21
N THR A 381 -23.11 -7.53 -5.43
CA THR A 381 -24.11 -6.60 -5.95
C THR A 381 -24.05 -5.29 -5.20
N GLU A 382 -24.07 -4.18 -5.93
CA GLU A 382 -24.30 -2.85 -5.39
C GLU A 382 -25.63 -2.32 -5.90
N THR A 383 -26.34 -1.55 -5.08
CA THR A 383 -27.59 -0.90 -5.46
C THR A 383 -27.59 0.52 -4.96
N VAL A 384 -27.81 1.46 -5.89
CA VAL A 384 -28.07 2.87 -5.62
C VAL A 384 -29.57 3.08 -5.69
N HIS A 385 -30.18 3.47 -4.59
CA HIS A 385 -31.62 3.72 -4.51
C HIS A 385 -31.96 5.12 -5.04
N ALA A 386 -33.20 5.33 -5.43
CA ALA A 386 -33.65 6.61 -5.99
C ALA A 386 -33.55 7.80 -5.02
N ASP A 387 -33.48 7.55 -3.72
CA ASP A 387 -33.26 8.55 -2.68
C ASP A 387 -31.77 8.86 -2.42
N GLY A 388 -30.87 8.21 -3.16
CA GLY A 388 -29.42 8.34 -3.03
C GLY A 388 -28.79 7.43 -1.98
N SER A 389 -29.57 6.65 -1.23
CA SER A 389 -29.03 5.64 -0.33
C SER A 389 -28.39 4.50 -1.12
N MET A 390 -27.44 3.81 -0.50
CA MET A 390 -26.67 2.73 -1.14
C MET A 390 -26.80 1.45 -0.33
N SER A 391 -26.79 0.32 -1.02
CA SER A 391 -26.70 -1.00 -0.38
C SER A 391 -25.81 -1.93 -1.18
N TRP A 392 -25.06 -2.75 -0.47
CA TRP A 392 -24.17 -3.75 -1.05
C TRP A 392 -24.52 -5.12 -0.49
N THR A 393 -24.32 -6.15 -1.30
CA THR A 393 -24.42 -7.55 -0.88
C THR A 393 -23.26 -8.31 -1.48
N ASP A 394 -22.50 -9.02 -0.66
CA ASP A 394 -21.40 -9.86 -1.11
C ASP A 394 -21.89 -11.25 -1.54
N SER A 395 -21.02 -11.98 -2.24
CA SER A 395 -21.33 -13.31 -2.77
C SER A 395 -21.47 -14.39 -1.70
N MET A 396 -21.10 -14.10 -0.46
CA MET A 396 -21.22 -14.97 0.71
C MET A 396 -22.45 -14.65 1.57
N GLY A 397 -23.26 -13.65 1.18
CA GLY A 397 -24.51 -13.27 1.83
C GLY A 397 -24.38 -12.18 2.91
N GLY A 398 -23.21 -11.57 3.05
CA GLY A 398 -23.05 -10.35 3.85
C GLY A 398 -23.68 -9.15 3.14
N SER A 399 -24.20 -8.19 3.89
CA SER A 399 -24.86 -7.01 3.33
C SER A 399 -24.55 -5.75 4.12
N SER A 400 -24.45 -4.62 3.43
CA SER A 400 -24.22 -3.30 4.01
C SER A 400 -25.17 -2.28 3.42
N THR A 401 -25.54 -1.26 4.18
CA THR A 401 -26.39 -0.15 3.76
C THR A 401 -25.83 1.17 4.25
N MET A 402 -26.01 2.23 3.47
CA MET A 402 -25.56 3.58 3.79
C MET A 402 -26.62 4.61 3.38
N SER A 403 -26.85 5.62 4.21
CA SER A 403 -27.72 6.75 3.88
C SER A 403 -27.12 7.63 2.78
N ALA A 404 -27.96 8.40 2.09
CA ALA A 404 -27.55 9.27 0.98
C ALA A 404 -26.51 10.35 1.36
N ASP A 405 -26.46 10.73 2.64
CA ASP A 405 -25.49 11.68 3.20
C ASP A 405 -24.22 11.01 3.75
N GLY A 406 -24.14 9.67 3.71
CA GLY A 406 -23.03 8.89 4.26
C GLY A 406 -22.91 8.90 5.79
N MET A 407 -23.79 9.60 6.50
CA MET A 407 -23.65 9.83 7.94
C MET A 407 -24.23 8.69 8.79
N SER A 408 -24.97 7.76 8.19
CA SER A 408 -25.51 6.59 8.87
C SER A 408 -25.48 5.34 7.99
N GLY A 409 -25.43 4.18 8.62
CA GLY A 409 -25.43 2.91 7.91
C GLY A 409 -25.46 1.71 8.83
N SER A 410 -25.48 0.53 8.21
CA SER A 410 -25.48 -0.75 8.89
C SER A 410 -24.81 -1.82 8.04
N TRP A 411 -24.29 -2.86 8.67
CA TRP A 411 -23.70 -4.02 8.01
C TRP A 411 -24.07 -5.30 8.74
N ILE A 412 -24.08 -6.39 7.99
CA ILE A 412 -24.25 -7.76 8.47
C ILE A 412 -23.22 -8.61 7.71
N SER A 413 -22.33 -9.25 8.44
CA SER A 413 -21.34 -10.18 7.91
C SER A 413 -21.95 -11.58 7.72
N PRO A 414 -21.38 -12.42 6.83
CA PRO A 414 -21.86 -13.79 6.62
C PRO A 414 -21.86 -14.69 7.88
N ASP A 415 -21.01 -14.37 8.86
CA ASP A 415 -20.94 -15.09 10.14
C ASP A 415 -22.09 -14.75 11.10
N GLY A 416 -22.93 -13.77 10.76
CA GLY A 416 -24.04 -13.27 11.57
C GLY A 416 -23.66 -12.11 12.49
N SER A 417 -22.40 -11.65 12.48
CA SER A 417 -22.00 -10.41 13.12
C SER A 417 -22.63 -9.23 12.39
N SER A 418 -23.01 -8.17 13.10
CA SER A 418 -23.66 -7.00 12.50
C SER A 418 -23.25 -5.72 13.22
N GLY A 419 -23.32 -4.59 12.54
CA GLY A 419 -23.13 -3.29 13.17
C GLY A 419 -23.97 -2.20 12.52
N SER A 420 -24.01 -1.05 13.18
CA SER A 420 -24.67 0.16 12.68
C SER A 420 -23.98 1.38 13.23
N TRP A 421 -24.06 2.48 12.48
CA TRP A 421 -23.56 3.78 12.90
C TRP A 421 -24.53 4.88 12.47
N ASP A 422 -24.60 5.92 13.27
CA ASP A 422 -25.35 7.14 13.00
C ASP A 422 -24.72 8.33 13.76
N SER A 423 -25.39 9.47 13.76
CA SER A 423 -24.94 10.67 14.47
C SER A 423 -24.85 10.50 15.99
N GLU A 424 -25.62 9.58 16.57
CA GLU A 424 -25.67 9.33 18.01
C GLU A 424 -24.60 8.33 18.45
N GLY A 425 -24.10 7.48 17.55
CA GLY A 425 -23.07 6.52 17.90
C GLY A 425 -22.86 5.38 16.91
N SER A 426 -22.15 4.36 17.36
CA SER A 426 -21.93 3.12 16.63
C SER A 426 -22.16 1.92 17.54
N THR A 427 -22.69 0.83 16.97
CA THR A 427 -22.88 -0.44 17.68
C THR A 427 -22.37 -1.59 16.83
N THR A 428 -21.75 -2.57 17.48
CA THR A 428 -21.34 -3.83 16.87
C THR A 428 -21.83 -4.98 17.73
N THR A 429 -22.44 -5.97 17.10
CA THR A 429 -22.83 -7.25 17.71
C THR A 429 -22.11 -8.36 16.97
N PHE A 430 -21.34 -9.15 17.70
CA PHE A 430 -20.62 -10.29 17.15
C PHE A 430 -21.52 -11.52 17.16
N ALA A 431 -21.32 -12.43 16.20
CA ALA A 431 -22.08 -13.68 16.08
C ALA A 431 -22.05 -14.55 17.36
N ASN A 432 -21.01 -14.40 18.18
CA ASN A 432 -20.84 -15.10 19.45
C ASN A 432 -21.65 -14.50 20.62
N GLY A 433 -22.42 -13.43 20.37
CA GLY A 433 -23.25 -12.73 21.35
C GLY A 433 -22.55 -11.61 22.13
N ALA A 434 -21.25 -11.39 21.91
CA ALA A 434 -20.57 -10.21 22.42
C ALA A 434 -21.04 -8.95 21.68
N SER A 435 -20.97 -7.80 22.32
CA SER A 435 -21.37 -6.53 21.72
C SER A 435 -20.53 -5.37 22.22
N SER A 436 -20.35 -4.35 21.39
CA SER A 436 -19.81 -3.07 21.78
C SER A 436 -20.68 -1.95 21.25
N SER A 437 -20.68 -0.81 21.95
CA SER A 437 -21.29 0.42 21.46
C SER A 437 -20.44 1.61 21.86
N TRP A 438 -20.51 2.65 21.05
CA TRP A 438 -19.90 3.95 21.30
C TRP A 438 -20.95 5.03 21.04
N SER A 439 -21.03 6.00 21.93
CA SER A 439 -21.96 7.12 21.87
C SER A 439 -21.19 8.39 21.56
N ASN A 440 -21.52 9.02 20.44
CA ASN A 440 -20.90 10.28 20.01
C ASN A 440 -21.39 11.45 20.88
N ALA A 441 -22.63 11.37 21.37
CA ALA A 441 -23.31 12.46 22.07
C ALA A 441 -22.71 12.76 23.46
N ASP A 442 -22.25 11.74 24.17
CA ASP A 442 -21.62 11.86 25.49
C ASP A 442 -20.18 11.31 25.53
N GLY A 443 -19.66 10.85 24.39
CA GLY A 443 -18.33 10.28 24.20
C GLY A 443 -18.10 8.98 24.97
N SER A 444 -19.15 8.34 25.49
CA SER A 444 -19.05 7.10 26.25
C SER A 444 -18.97 5.86 25.33
N SER A 445 -18.33 4.79 25.79
CA SER A 445 -18.41 3.47 25.16
C SER A 445 -18.88 2.43 26.15
N THR A 446 -19.59 1.41 25.66
CA THR A 446 -19.90 0.22 26.45
C THR A 446 -19.54 -1.04 25.68
N TRP A 447 -19.27 -2.11 26.41
CA TRP A 447 -19.02 -3.42 25.82
C TRP A 447 -19.59 -4.53 26.70
N THR A 448 -19.83 -5.69 26.10
CA THR A 448 -20.26 -6.92 26.77
C THR A 448 -19.60 -8.10 26.08
N ASN A 449 -18.87 -8.90 26.86
CA ASN A 449 -18.24 -10.13 26.42
C ASN A 449 -19.21 -11.32 26.52
N ILE A 450 -18.86 -12.41 25.85
CA ILE A 450 -19.63 -13.66 25.85
C ILE A 450 -19.79 -14.29 27.25
N ASP A 451 -18.86 -14.04 28.16
CA ASP A 451 -18.91 -14.54 29.53
C ASP A 451 -19.89 -13.75 30.42
N GLY A 452 -20.46 -12.66 29.92
CA GLY A 452 -21.35 -11.76 30.66
C GLY A 452 -20.61 -10.61 31.37
N THR A 453 -19.29 -10.52 31.25
CA THR A 453 -18.54 -9.36 31.70
C THR A 453 -18.86 -8.17 30.80
N SER A 454 -19.13 -7.00 31.36
CA SER A 454 -19.48 -5.78 30.63
C SER A 454 -18.77 -4.56 31.21
N GLY A 455 -18.48 -3.56 30.39
CA GLY A 455 -17.88 -2.32 30.87
C GLY A 455 -18.49 -1.08 30.23
N THR A 456 -18.29 0.07 30.90
CA THR A 456 -18.62 1.41 30.42
C THR A 456 -17.39 2.29 30.60
N PHE A 457 -16.98 3.02 29.57
CA PHE A 457 -16.01 4.10 29.64
C PHE A 457 -16.71 5.41 29.32
N ASN A 458 -16.54 6.42 30.15
CA ASN A 458 -17.09 7.75 29.95
C ASN A 458 -16.05 8.64 29.22
N ALA A 459 -16.50 9.72 28.59
CA ALA A 459 -15.62 10.65 27.89
C ALA A 459 -14.56 11.32 28.78
N ASP A 460 -14.82 11.42 30.09
CA ASP A 460 -13.87 11.98 31.04
C ASP A 460 -12.72 11.01 31.37
N GLY A 461 -12.80 9.75 30.94
CA GLY A 461 -11.82 8.70 31.21
C GLY A 461 -12.14 7.86 32.46
N SER A 462 -13.25 8.15 33.14
CA SER A 462 -13.81 7.30 34.19
C SER A 462 -14.59 6.13 33.60
N GLY A 463 -14.94 5.14 34.41
CA GLY A 463 -15.75 4.04 33.94
C GLY A 463 -15.94 2.92 34.95
N THR A 464 -16.67 1.91 34.50
CA THR A 464 -17.05 0.75 35.31
C THR A 464 -16.83 -0.53 34.53
N ILE A 465 -16.39 -1.59 35.20
CA ILE A 465 -16.35 -2.97 34.68
C ILE A 465 -17.17 -3.83 35.64
N THR A 466 -18.17 -4.53 35.12
CA THR A 466 -18.95 -5.54 35.83
C THR A 466 -18.55 -6.91 35.32
N TYR A 467 -17.97 -7.73 36.17
CA TYR A 467 -17.57 -9.10 35.84
C TYR A 467 -18.74 -10.07 35.88
N SER A 468 -18.59 -11.20 35.19
CA SER A 468 -19.60 -12.27 35.11
C SER A 468 -20.04 -12.85 36.46
N ASP A 469 -19.23 -12.70 37.51
CA ASP A 469 -19.54 -13.08 38.89
C ASP A 469 -20.32 -12.00 39.68
N GLY A 470 -20.61 -10.86 39.04
CA GLY A 470 -21.32 -9.72 39.60
C GLY A 470 -20.43 -8.75 40.38
N THR A 471 -19.11 -8.94 40.40
CA THR A 471 -18.19 -7.95 40.96
C THR A 471 -18.10 -6.72 40.05
N VAL A 472 -17.99 -5.54 40.66
CA VAL A 472 -17.91 -4.25 39.95
C VAL A 472 -16.63 -3.54 40.33
N GLU A 473 -15.88 -3.11 39.32
CA GLU A 473 -14.70 -2.27 39.41
C GLU A 473 -15.05 -0.89 38.83
N GLU A 474 -14.69 0.18 39.54
CA GLU A 474 -14.89 1.55 39.07
C GLU A 474 -13.56 2.29 39.09
N PHE A 475 -13.31 3.09 38.05
CA PHE A 475 -12.10 3.90 37.90
C PHE A 475 -12.48 5.35 37.58
N ASP A 476 -11.77 6.29 38.21
CA ASP A 476 -11.99 7.74 38.08
C ASP A 476 -10.85 8.42 37.31
N THR A 477 -11.14 9.59 36.76
CA THR A 477 -10.20 10.44 36.01
C THR A 477 -9.03 10.86 36.90
N TRP A 478 -7.81 10.42 36.57
CA TRP A 478 -6.51 10.83 37.14
C TRP A 478 -6.56 11.51 38.52
N SER A 479 -6.81 10.73 39.57
CA SER A 479 -6.52 11.14 40.95
C SER A 479 -5.36 10.30 41.48
N THR A 480 -4.17 10.90 41.52
CA THR A 480 -3.07 10.49 42.38
C THR A 480 -3.46 10.67 43.85
N ASN A 481 -4.31 9.78 44.37
CA ASN A 481 -4.47 9.40 45.76
C ASN A 481 -5.75 8.57 45.91
N ASN A 482 -5.66 7.28 45.59
CA ASN A 482 -6.37 6.32 46.41
C ASN A 482 -5.48 5.09 46.60
N THR A 483 -5.12 4.85 47.85
CA THR A 483 -4.43 3.65 48.31
C THR A 483 -5.38 2.46 48.09
N VAL A 484 -5.27 1.84 46.92
CA VAL A 484 -5.75 0.46 46.71
C VAL A 484 -4.50 -0.43 46.72
N PRO A 485 -4.44 -1.46 47.58
CA PRO A 485 -3.29 -2.34 47.66
C PRO A 485 -3.25 -3.22 46.39
N GLY A 486 -2.22 -3.02 45.56
CA GLY A 486 -1.93 -3.90 44.42
C GLY A 486 -1.68 -3.20 43.10
N THR A 487 -0.80 -2.19 43.04
CA THR A 487 -0.05 -1.94 41.81
C THR A 487 0.83 -3.16 41.60
N GLU A 488 0.41 -4.11 40.77
CA GLU A 488 1.19 -5.33 40.57
C GLU A 488 2.38 -4.99 39.67
N TYR A 489 3.46 -4.48 40.29
CA TYR A 489 4.79 -4.58 39.72
C TYR A 489 5.13 -6.07 39.66
N GLY A 490 5.39 -6.58 38.47
CA GLY A 490 5.47 -8.03 38.26
C GLY A 490 5.62 -8.44 36.80
N GLU A 491 5.73 -9.75 36.62
CA GLU A 491 5.75 -10.42 35.32
C GLU A 491 4.35 -10.92 34.98
N PHE A 492 3.84 -10.49 33.84
CA PHE A 492 2.53 -10.85 33.31
C PHE A 492 2.73 -11.82 32.15
N THR A 493 1.96 -12.89 32.09
CA THR A 493 1.95 -13.81 30.95
C THR A 493 0.66 -13.63 30.18
N ASN A 494 0.77 -13.26 28.91
CA ASN A 494 -0.35 -13.04 28.03
C ASN A 494 -0.89 -14.37 27.47
N PRO A 495 -2.17 -14.45 27.08
CA PRO A 495 -2.77 -15.67 26.52
C PRO A 495 -2.08 -16.21 25.26
N ASP A 496 -1.36 -15.35 24.52
CA ASP A 496 -0.60 -15.71 23.33
C ASP A 496 0.80 -16.29 23.63
N GLY A 497 1.15 -16.40 24.91
CA GLY A 497 2.44 -16.90 25.38
C GLY A 497 3.55 -15.84 25.50
N SER A 498 3.28 -14.58 25.17
CA SER A 498 4.20 -13.47 25.44
C SER A 498 4.21 -13.11 26.94
N SER A 499 5.25 -12.40 27.40
CA SER A 499 5.31 -11.88 28.76
C SER A 499 5.73 -10.42 28.83
N ASP A 500 5.10 -9.68 29.74
CA ASP A 500 5.40 -8.28 30.02
C ASP A 500 5.92 -8.12 31.45
N THR A 501 6.85 -7.20 31.66
CA THR A 501 7.40 -6.88 32.97
C THR A 501 7.36 -5.37 33.18
N PHE A 502 6.86 -4.93 34.33
CA PHE A 502 6.83 -3.53 34.71
C PHE A 502 7.46 -3.35 36.08
N ASN A 503 8.50 -2.51 36.16
CA ASN A 503 9.27 -2.29 37.39
C ASN A 503 8.91 -0.94 38.04
N GLU A 504 9.11 -0.85 39.36
CA GLU A 504 8.86 0.36 40.16
C GLU A 504 9.69 1.57 39.72
N ASP A 505 10.84 1.34 39.09
CA ASP A 505 11.74 2.40 38.63
C ASP A 505 11.34 3.02 37.29
N GLY A 506 10.25 2.54 36.66
CA GLY A 506 9.79 2.97 35.35
C GLY A 506 10.41 2.21 34.17
N SER A 507 11.27 1.22 34.42
CA SER A 507 11.71 0.29 33.38
C SER A 507 10.63 -0.77 33.07
N SER A 508 10.62 -1.26 31.84
CA SER A 508 9.73 -2.32 31.40
C SER A 508 10.44 -3.27 30.44
N GLY A 509 9.89 -4.46 30.25
CA GLY A 509 10.38 -5.41 29.28
C GLY A 509 9.26 -6.27 28.71
N HIS A 510 9.41 -6.69 27.46
CA HIS A 510 8.44 -7.49 26.72
C HIS A 510 9.15 -8.65 26.04
N THR A 511 8.74 -9.89 26.33
CA THR A 511 9.13 -11.07 25.55
C THR A 511 7.98 -11.45 24.64
N ASP A 512 8.17 -11.35 23.33
CA ASP A 512 7.11 -11.68 22.38
C ASP A 512 6.88 -13.20 22.28
N ARG A 513 5.80 -13.60 21.60
CA ARG A 513 5.45 -15.02 21.36
C ARG A 513 6.50 -15.80 20.57
N PHE A 514 7.45 -15.12 19.92
CA PHE A 514 8.54 -15.71 19.14
C PHE A 514 9.84 -15.81 19.95
N GLY A 515 9.87 -15.27 21.17
CA GLY A 515 11.01 -15.29 22.09
C GLY A 515 11.98 -14.12 21.91
N ASN A 516 11.61 -13.07 21.17
CA ASN A 516 12.41 -11.84 21.13
C ASN A 516 12.17 -11.03 22.41
N ILE A 517 13.25 -10.52 23.01
CA ILE A 517 13.22 -9.81 24.29
C ILE A 517 13.48 -8.34 24.05
N HIS A 518 12.51 -7.50 24.39
CA HIS A 518 12.58 -6.06 24.37
C HIS A 518 12.76 -5.56 25.81
N LEU A 519 13.71 -4.66 26.03
CA LEU A 519 13.97 -4.03 27.31
C LEU A 519 13.96 -2.52 27.15
N TYR A 520 13.20 -1.83 27.99
CA TYR A 520 13.08 -0.38 28.02
C TYR A 520 13.47 0.12 29.41
N ASN A 521 14.51 0.94 29.47
CA ASN A 521 14.96 1.57 30.70
C ASN A 521 14.15 2.85 30.97
N ALA A 522 14.10 3.26 32.24
CA ALA A 522 13.37 4.46 32.66
C ALA A 522 13.92 5.78 32.07
N ASP A 523 15.16 5.77 31.59
CA ASP A 523 15.79 6.93 30.94
C ASP A 523 15.46 7.04 29.43
N GLY A 524 14.66 6.10 28.90
CA GLY A 524 14.27 6.02 27.49
C GLY A 524 15.26 5.26 26.60
N SER A 525 16.37 4.75 27.15
CA SER A 525 17.24 3.80 26.44
C SER A 525 16.64 2.40 26.46
N GLY A 526 17.08 1.53 25.55
CA GLY A 526 16.61 0.15 25.54
C GLY A 526 17.41 -0.75 24.62
N SER A 527 17.01 -2.02 24.60
CA SER A 527 17.58 -3.01 23.71
C SER A 527 16.55 -4.03 23.23
N VAL A 528 16.80 -4.61 22.06
CA VAL A 528 16.07 -5.75 21.53
C VAL A 528 17.06 -6.89 21.32
N THR A 529 16.81 -8.02 21.96
CA THR A 529 17.53 -9.28 21.70
C THR A 529 16.64 -10.19 20.88
N TYR A 530 17.05 -10.45 19.64
CA TYR A 530 16.32 -11.33 18.74
C TYR A 530 16.66 -12.79 19.01
N LEU A 531 15.76 -13.69 18.59
CA LEU A 531 15.92 -15.14 18.79
C LEU A 531 17.20 -15.69 18.15
N ASP A 532 17.66 -15.11 17.05
CA ASP A 532 18.91 -15.50 16.41
C ASP A 532 20.16 -15.17 17.24
N GLY A 533 20.02 -14.32 18.26
CA GLY A 533 21.08 -13.85 19.15
C GLY A 533 21.64 -12.48 18.76
N SER A 534 21.10 -11.84 17.71
CA SER A 534 21.44 -10.46 17.39
C SER A 534 20.84 -9.51 18.42
N VAL A 535 21.53 -8.40 18.66
CA VAL A 535 21.15 -7.41 19.67
C VAL A 535 21.17 -6.02 19.07
N ASP A 536 20.08 -5.29 19.23
CA ASP A 536 19.96 -3.88 18.93
C ASP A 536 19.90 -3.09 20.23
N ASN A 537 20.59 -1.95 20.31
CA ASN A 537 20.56 -1.02 21.43
C ASN A 537 20.25 0.37 20.91
N PHE A 538 19.35 1.07 21.58
CA PHE A 538 18.91 2.41 21.21
C PHE A 538 18.91 3.35 22.41
N TYR A 539 19.19 4.63 22.15
CA TYR A 539 19.28 5.67 23.17
C TYR A 539 18.35 6.86 22.85
N PRO A 540 17.93 7.65 23.86
CA PRO A 540 17.01 8.77 23.67
C PRO A 540 17.51 9.88 22.75
N ASP A 541 18.83 9.99 22.58
CA ASP A 541 19.45 10.97 21.68
C ASP A 541 19.43 10.53 20.21
N GLY A 542 18.88 9.36 19.89
CA GLY A 542 18.83 8.79 18.55
C GLY A 542 20.08 8.00 18.17
N SER A 543 21.08 7.88 19.06
CA SER A 543 22.21 6.98 18.87
C SER A 543 21.82 5.53 19.13
N GLY A 544 22.64 4.61 18.64
CA GLY A 544 22.42 3.19 18.86
C GLY A 544 23.53 2.30 18.35
N SER A 545 23.38 1.00 18.60
CA SER A 545 24.29 -0.02 18.10
C SER A 545 23.59 -1.33 17.85
N TRP A 546 24.02 -1.99 16.78
CA TRP A 546 23.59 -3.34 16.44
C TRP A 546 24.76 -4.31 16.52
N THR A 547 24.52 -5.52 17.01
CA THR A 547 25.47 -6.63 17.04
C THR A 547 24.84 -7.85 16.40
N GLY A 548 25.45 -8.31 15.31
CA GLY A 548 25.05 -9.52 14.59
C GLY A 548 25.53 -10.80 15.26
N THR A 549 24.90 -11.90 14.88
CA THR A 549 25.19 -13.25 15.38
C THR A 549 26.56 -13.76 14.93
N ASP A 550 27.06 -13.24 13.80
CA ASP A 550 28.39 -13.49 13.25
C ASP A 550 29.49 -12.67 13.95
N GLY A 551 29.12 -11.77 14.86
CA GLY A 551 30.03 -10.85 15.55
C GLY A 551 30.27 -9.53 14.81
N SER A 552 29.57 -9.28 13.69
CA SER A 552 29.55 -7.96 13.07
C SER A 552 28.88 -6.94 13.99
N THR A 553 29.31 -5.69 13.91
CA THR A 553 28.76 -4.60 14.74
C THR A 553 28.52 -3.36 13.91
N SER A 554 27.45 -2.64 14.21
CA SER A 554 27.19 -1.31 13.67
C SER A 554 26.94 -0.33 14.81
N THR A 555 27.37 0.91 14.66
CA THR A 555 27.08 2.01 15.59
C THR A 555 26.67 3.22 14.79
N TRP A 556 25.66 3.95 15.26
CA TRP A 556 25.25 5.23 14.68
C TRP A 556 25.10 6.28 15.78
N ASN A 557 25.49 7.50 15.45
CA ASN A 557 25.44 8.65 16.33
C ASN A 557 24.24 9.56 15.96
N PRO A 558 23.83 10.46 16.85
CA PRO A 558 22.70 11.37 16.61
C PRO A 558 22.89 12.32 15.43
N ASP A 559 24.16 12.58 15.07
CA ASP A 559 24.52 13.47 13.96
C ASP A 559 24.53 12.76 12.60
N GLY A 560 24.13 11.48 12.55
CA GLY A 560 24.11 10.66 11.34
C GLY A 560 25.44 9.98 11.00
N SER A 561 26.52 10.26 11.76
CA SER A 561 27.79 9.54 11.60
C SER A 561 27.72 8.12 12.19
N GLY A 562 28.59 7.23 11.74
CA GLY A 562 28.56 5.85 12.23
C GLY A 562 29.73 5.00 11.79
N THR A 563 29.74 3.78 12.30
CA THR A 563 30.73 2.76 11.94
C THR A 563 30.06 1.41 11.72
N TRP A 564 30.70 0.58 10.91
CA TRP A 564 30.36 -0.81 10.73
C TRP A 564 31.64 -1.65 10.75
N ASN A 565 31.63 -2.75 11.50
CA ASN A 565 32.72 -3.72 11.56
C ASN A 565 32.16 -5.09 11.16
N GLY A 566 32.65 -5.65 10.06
CA GLY A 566 32.28 -6.97 9.60
C GLY A 566 33.01 -8.07 10.37
N ALA A 567 32.36 -9.23 10.48
CA ALA A 567 32.95 -10.42 11.11
C ALA A 567 34.19 -10.96 10.36
N ASP A 568 34.29 -10.66 9.07
CA ASP A 568 35.43 -11.02 8.20
C ASP A 568 36.65 -10.10 8.38
N GLY A 569 36.53 -9.02 9.17
CA GLY A 569 37.55 -8.01 9.38
C GLY A 569 37.42 -6.78 8.46
N SER A 570 36.35 -6.70 7.66
CA SER A 570 35.99 -5.47 6.95
C SER A 570 35.55 -4.38 7.93
N HIS A 571 35.75 -3.13 7.57
CA HIS A 571 35.43 -1.98 8.39
C HIS A 571 34.96 -0.82 7.51
N SER A 572 33.94 -0.09 7.95
CA SER A 572 33.49 1.14 7.32
C SER A 572 33.15 2.20 8.38
N GLN A 573 33.33 3.46 8.02
CA GLN A 573 32.96 4.62 8.82
C GLN A 573 32.43 5.72 7.89
N TRP A 574 31.44 6.47 8.35
CA TRP A 574 30.83 7.58 7.63
C TRP A 574 30.53 8.74 8.57
N ASP A 575 30.50 9.94 8.01
CA ASP A 575 30.06 11.15 8.71
C ASP A 575 28.62 11.51 8.34
N GLY A 576 28.01 12.41 9.12
CA GLY A 576 26.64 12.90 8.89
C GLY A 576 26.49 13.79 7.66
N GLN A 577 27.57 14.06 6.93
CA GLN A 577 27.60 14.94 5.77
C GLN A 577 27.71 14.16 4.46
N GLY A 578 27.77 12.82 4.51
CA GLY A 578 27.81 11.95 3.34
C GLY A 578 29.22 11.59 2.87
N ASN A 579 30.26 11.85 3.68
CA ASN A 579 31.61 11.34 3.42
C ASN A 579 31.85 10.06 4.21
N GLY A 580 32.74 9.20 3.73
CA GLY A 580 33.09 7.99 4.43
C GLY A 580 34.30 7.27 3.89
N SER A 581 34.65 6.19 4.56
CA SER A 581 35.76 5.31 4.19
C SER A 581 35.46 3.87 4.55
N TRP A 582 36.14 2.96 3.88
CA TRP A 582 36.01 1.54 4.11
C TRP A 582 37.33 0.82 3.85
N SER A 583 37.49 -0.35 4.46
CA SER A 583 38.61 -1.26 4.27
C SER A 583 38.13 -2.69 4.32
N ASN A 584 38.63 -3.51 3.41
CA ASN A 584 38.33 -4.93 3.30
C ASN A 584 39.51 -5.78 3.79
N PRO A 585 39.26 -7.06 4.18
CA PRO A 585 40.30 -7.96 4.68
C PRO A 585 41.37 -8.32 3.65
N ASP A 586 41.05 -8.18 2.36
CA ASP A 586 41.96 -8.42 1.24
C ASP A 586 43.03 -7.32 1.09
N GLY A 587 42.91 -6.22 1.84
CA GLY A 587 43.79 -5.05 1.78
C GLY A 587 43.27 -3.92 0.89
N THR A 588 42.12 -4.11 0.24
CA THR A 588 41.45 -3.06 -0.53
C THR A 588 40.83 -2.04 0.43
N SER A 589 40.95 -0.75 0.13
CA SER A 589 40.33 0.32 0.93
C SER A 589 39.89 1.48 0.06
N GLY A 590 38.97 2.31 0.55
CA GLY A 590 38.52 3.46 -0.21
C GLY A 590 37.94 4.57 0.65
N THR A 591 37.75 5.72 0.01
CA THR A 591 37.10 6.91 0.55
C THR A 591 36.08 7.42 -0.45
N TYR A 592 34.94 7.92 0.01
CA TYR A 592 33.96 8.61 -0.82
C TYR A 592 33.58 9.92 -0.14
N ASN A 593 33.29 10.95 -0.94
CA ASN A 593 32.87 12.26 -0.49
C ASN A 593 31.44 12.55 -0.97
N ALA A 594 30.76 13.45 -0.29
CA ALA A 594 29.39 13.84 -0.58
C ALA A 594 29.20 14.46 -1.99
N ASP A 595 30.26 14.99 -2.59
CA ASP A 595 30.26 15.56 -3.94
C ASP A 595 30.38 14.50 -5.05
N GLY A 596 30.39 13.22 -4.69
CA GLY A 596 30.54 12.09 -5.61
C GLY A 596 31.99 11.72 -5.92
N SER A 597 32.98 12.49 -5.44
CA SER A 597 34.38 12.16 -5.62
C SER A 597 34.83 11.04 -4.68
N GLY A 598 35.83 10.27 -5.08
CA GLY A 598 36.32 9.18 -4.24
C GLY A 598 37.67 8.63 -4.64
N SER A 599 38.18 7.73 -3.81
CA SER A 599 39.38 6.96 -4.11
C SER A 599 39.23 5.51 -3.66
N MET A 600 39.83 4.58 -4.40
CA MET A 600 39.95 3.17 -4.05
C MET A 600 41.41 2.77 -4.21
N THR A 601 41.99 2.14 -3.20
CA THR A 601 43.35 1.58 -3.21
C THR A 601 43.26 0.07 -3.11
N TYR A 602 43.85 -0.63 -4.07
CA TYR A 602 43.89 -2.08 -4.16
C TYR A 602 45.07 -2.67 -3.37
N PRO A 603 45.07 -4.00 -3.11
CA PRO A 603 46.10 -4.65 -2.31
C PRO A 603 47.52 -4.58 -2.91
N ASP A 604 47.62 -4.37 -4.23
CA ASP A 604 48.89 -4.18 -4.95
C ASP A 604 49.43 -2.74 -4.86
N GLY A 605 48.70 -1.84 -4.18
CA GLY A 605 49.04 -0.44 -4.00
C GLY A 605 48.63 0.47 -5.17
N THR A 606 47.89 -0.04 -6.15
CA THR A 606 47.28 0.80 -7.19
C THR A 606 46.10 1.59 -6.62
N THR A 607 45.92 2.82 -7.07
CA THR A 607 44.84 3.71 -6.61
C THR A 607 44.06 4.23 -7.81
N GLU A 608 42.74 4.09 -7.75
CA GLU A 608 41.77 4.71 -8.64
C GLU A 608 41.12 5.90 -7.93
N THR A 609 40.87 6.98 -8.67
CA THR A 609 40.19 8.18 -8.18
C THR A 609 39.15 8.60 -9.21
N TRP A 610 37.98 9.01 -8.76
CA TRP A 610 36.90 9.49 -9.63
C TRP A 610 36.33 10.81 -9.13
#